data_AF-A0AAN7TD83-F1
#
_entry.id   AF-A0AAN7TD83-F1
#
_cell.length_a   1.000
_cell.length_b   1.000
_cell.length_c   1.000
_cell.angle_alpha   90.00
_cell.angle_beta   90.00
_cell.angle_gamma   90.00
#
_symmetry.space_group_name_H-M   'P 1'
#
loop_
_entity.id
_entity.type
_entity.pdbx_description
1 polymer ?
#
loop_
_entity_poly.entity_id
_entity_poly.type
_entity_poly.pdbx_seq_one_letter_code
_entity_poly.pdbx_strand_id
1 'polypeptide(L)'
;MVDKVHRHFASCYDVTLAQPSTTTSAAAQVSVKFRSEWRVHFLGLPLTSRDYFFSTHTAKHYALYYWQPNRSLWTGDEDQPIEALFVWDISSSSDYRPSDDPTNIHARRTNEKGHLSGPSMRELEWLGIRQHASISLTRIEIDSANEVLMWRENRFANQYGYFDPAERCWESTSTSFKFVGAGAVLRRTADVELVSYRGHCSMDSTEVTGEIEGWFLPVCEVGDDQSQVKFGLIETCFTGLVVENRLLARLRLEEDGEWMNLQDDIVKEVGCMGRIAGDERWLIGQNNKLQLVVARFQ
;
A
#
# COMPACT_ATOMS: atom_id res chain seq x y z
N MET A 1 -5.74 -28.83 -22.24
CA MET A 1 -4.90 -27.68 -21.84
C MET A 1 -4.84 -27.75 -20.32
N VAL A 2 -3.67 -27.97 -19.71
CA VAL A 2 -3.58 -28.09 -18.24
C VAL A 2 -3.75 -26.69 -17.67
N ASP A 3 -4.80 -26.45 -16.89
CA ASP A 3 -4.98 -25.17 -16.20
C ASP A 3 -3.75 -24.90 -15.33
N LYS A 4 -3.06 -23.79 -15.62
CA LYS A 4 -1.87 -23.39 -14.89
C LYS A 4 -2.33 -22.87 -13.53
N VAL A 5 -2.12 -23.66 -12.48
CA VAL A 5 -2.39 -23.23 -11.10
C VAL A 5 -1.38 -22.16 -10.70
N HIS A 6 -1.85 -20.94 -10.44
CA HIS A 6 -1.01 -19.86 -9.95
C HIS A 6 -0.85 -19.93 -8.42
N ARG A 7 0.39 -19.97 -7.94
CA ARG A 7 0.71 -19.96 -6.50
C ARG A 7 1.41 -18.65 -6.17
N HIS A 8 0.95 -18.02 -5.10
CA HIS A 8 1.43 -16.70 -4.68
C HIS A 8 2.09 -16.82 -3.31
N PHE A 9 3.24 -16.17 -3.18
CA PHE A 9 4.09 -16.23 -1.99
C PHE A 9 4.49 -14.81 -1.58
N ALA A 10 4.66 -14.62 -0.27
CA ALA A 10 5.28 -13.44 0.30
C ALA A 10 6.65 -13.85 0.83
N SER A 11 7.69 -13.11 0.45
CA SER A 11 9.07 -13.40 0.81
C SER A 11 9.65 -12.23 1.59
N CYS A 12 10.40 -12.55 2.65
CA CYS A 12 11.13 -11.58 3.46
C CYS A 12 12.64 -11.76 3.23
N TYR A 13 13.35 -10.64 3.19
CA TYR A 13 14.79 -10.59 2.98
C TYR A 13 15.42 -9.66 4.02
N ASP A 14 16.58 -10.06 4.55
CA ASP A 14 17.45 -9.20 5.33
C ASP A 14 18.31 -8.38 4.36
N VAL A 15 18.23 -7.05 4.44
CA VAL A 15 19.03 -6.14 3.62
C VAL A 15 20.06 -5.45 4.52
N THR A 16 21.33 -5.59 4.17
CA THR A 16 22.45 -5.00 4.90
C THR A 16 23.25 -4.07 3.99
N LEU A 17 23.53 -2.87 4.48
CA LEU A 17 24.37 -1.89 3.79
C LEU A 17 25.76 -1.94 4.41
N ALA A 18 26.75 -2.44 3.67
CA ALA A 18 28.14 -2.35 4.11
C ALA A 18 28.61 -0.90 3.95
N GLN A 19 29.19 -0.34 5.01
CA GLN A 19 29.76 1.00 4.94
C GLN A 19 30.91 1.04 3.94
N PRO A 20 31.03 2.11 3.15
CA PRO A 20 32.17 2.28 2.25
C PRO A 20 33.46 2.29 3.08
N SER A 21 34.35 1.35 2.80
CA SER A 21 35.70 1.36 3.36
C SER A 21 36.38 2.67 2.97
N THR A 22 36.96 3.38 3.94
CA THR A 22 37.60 4.71 3.82
C THR A 22 38.70 4.83 2.76
N THR A 23 39.07 3.75 2.08
CA THR A 23 40.17 3.66 1.13
C THR A 23 39.75 3.60 -0.34
N THR A 24 38.46 3.51 -0.66
CA THR A 24 38.01 3.51 -2.08
C THR A 24 36.62 4.12 -2.22
N SER A 25 36.45 4.99 -3.22
CA SER A 25 35.18 5.57 -3.69
C SER A 25 34.28 4.49 -4.33
N ALA A 26 34.02 3.41 -3.61
CA ALA A 26 33.12 2.35 -4.02
C ALA A 26 31.74 2.62 -3.38
N ALA A 27 30.69 2.51 -4.19
CA ALA A 27 29.31 2.56 -3.71
C ALA A 27 29.10 1.56 -2.56
N ALA A 28 28.28 1.91 -1.58
CA ALA A 28 27.95 1.04 -0.44
C ALA A 28 27.54 -0.35 -0.95
N GLN A 29 28.21 -1.40 -0.49
CA GLN A 29 27.92 -2.76 -0.93
C GLN A 29 26.65 -3.24 -0.24
N VAL A 30 25.58 -3.43 -1.02
CA VAL A 30 24.30 -3.95 -0.53
C VAL A 30 24.34 -5.48 -0.54
N SER A 31 24.04 -6.12 0.58
CA SER A 31 23.87 -7.56 0.69
C SER A 31 22.42 -7.90 1.06
N VAL A 32 21.77 -8.70 0.21
CA VAL A 32 20.39 -9.14 0.37
C VAL A 32 20.38 -10.64 0.63
N LYS A 33 19.84 -11.06 1.78
CA LYS A 33 19.77 -12.46 2.19
C LYS A 33 18.31 -12.89 2.38
N PHE A 34 17.94 -14.03 1.84
CA PHE A 34 16.62 -14.62 2.09
C PHE A 34 16.43 -14.91 3.59
N ARG A 35 15.25 -14.58 4.13
CA ARG A 35 14.89 -14.80 5.53
C ARG A 35 13.80 -15.86 5.69
N SER A 36 12.67 -15.67 5.03
CA SER A 36 11.48 -16.52 5.17
C SER A 36 10.54 -16.37 3.96
N GLU A 37 9.71 -17.37 3.70
CA GLU A 37 8.64 -17.32 2.68
C GLU A 37 7.36 -17.95 3.22
N TRP A 38 6.22 -17.34 2.87
CA TRP A 38 4.90 -17.83 3.22
C TRP A 38 4.00 -17.90 2.00
N ARG A 39 3.09 -18.87 2.00
CA ARG A 39 2.02 -18.94 1.02
C ARG A 39 0.94 -17.91 1.36
N VAL A 40 0.55 -17.10 0.38
CA VAL A 40 -0.48 -16.06 0.57
C VAL A 40 -1.87 -16.61 0.28
N HIS A 41 -2.08 -17.28 -0.85
CA HIS A 41 -3.41 -17.81 -1.18
C HIS A 41 -3.38 -19.02 -2.11
N PHE A 42 -4.45 -19.83 -2.09
CA PHE A 42 -4.58 -21.09 -2.84
C PHE A 42 -5.33 -20.94 -4.17
N LEU A 43 -6.11 -19.88 -4.39
CA LEU A 43 -7.13 -19.84 -5.46
C LEU A 43 -6.65 -20.11 -6.88
N GLY A 44 -5.34 -20.15 -7.14
CA GLY A 44 -4.85 -20.58 -8.44
C GLY A 44 -5.07 -19.52 -9.53
N LEU A 45 -5.68 -18.38 -9.20
CA LEU A 45 -6.00 -17.31 -10.13
C LEU A 45 -4.75 -16.46 -10.41
N PRO A 46 -4.51 -16.05 -11.67
CA PRO A 46 -3.46 -15.09 -11.98
C PRO A 46 -3.74 -13.75 -11.30
N LEU A 47 -2.68 -13.05 -10.91
CA LEU A 47 -2.78 -11.67 -10.42
C LEU A 47 -3.03 -10.72 -11.60
N THR A 48 -3.82 -9.68 -11.36
CA THR A 48 -4.19 -8.66 -12.33
C THR A 48 -4.13 -7.27 -11.70
N SER A 49 -4.23 -6.21 -12.51
CA SER A 49 -4.33 -4.83 -12.02
C SER A 49 -5.58 -4.53 -11.17
N ARG A 50 -6.53 -5.48 -11.08
CA ARG A 50 -7.74 -5.37 -10.25
C ARG A 50 -7.56 -5.97 -8.87
N ASP A 51 -6.43 -6.61 -8.58
CA ASP A 51 -6.14 -7.20 -7.28
C ASP A 51 -5.41 -6.17 -6.40
N TYR A 52 -5.75 -6.10 -5.11
CA TYR A 52 -5.19 -5.12 -4.18
C TYR A 52 -4.49 -5.83 -3.04
N PHE A 53 -3.32 -5.33 -2.66
CA PHE A 53 -2.46 -5.93 -1.63
C PHE A 53 -1.92 -4.88 -0.67
N PHE A 54 -2.47 -4.86 0.53
CA PHE A 54 -2.08 -3.94 1.58
C PHE A 54 -1.20 -4.68 2.58
N SER A 55 0.00 -4.18 2.85
CA SER A 55 0.95 -4.86 3.72
C SER A 55 1.74 -3.89 4.59
N THR A 56 2.16 -4.36 5.75
CA THR A 56 2.98 -3.59 6.69
C THR A 56 3.80 -4.54 7.56
N HIS A 57 4.91 -4.08 8.12
CA HIS A 57 5.75 -4.91 8.97
C HIS A 57 6.45 -4.15 10.08
N THR A 58 6.82 -4.89 11.12
CA THR A 58 7.93 -4.56 12.02
C THR A 58 9.05 -5.60 11.88
N ALA A 59 10.07 -5.55 12.74
CA ALA A 59 11.04 -6.63 12.85
C ALA A 59 10.46 -7.96 13.38
N LYS A 60 9.23 -7.95 13.94
CA LYS A 60 8.61 -9.12 14.57
C LYS A 60 7.40 -9.65 13.81
N HIS A 61 6.62 -8.78 13.17
CA HIS A 61 5.40 -9.20 12.50
C HIS A 61 5.28 -8.61 11.11
N TYR A 62 4.67 -9.38 10.20
CA TYR A 62 4.30 -8.95 8.86
C TYR A 62 2.80 -9.15 8.67
N ALA A 63 2.07 -8.09 8.32
CA ALA A 63 0.67 -8.16 8.00
C ALA A 63 0.45 -8.00 6.49
N LEU A 64 -0.49 -8.76 5.94
CA LEU A 64 -0.94 -8.67 4.55
C LEU A 64 -2.44 -8.82 4.50
N TYR A 65 -3.13 -7.78 4.06
CA TYR A 65 -4.48 -7.84 3.57
C TYR A 65 -4.47 -7.95 2.05
N TYR A 66 -5.28 -8.85 1.51
CA TYR A 66 -5.50 -8.91 0.07
C TYR A 66 -6.99 -8.85 -0.24
N TRP A 67 -7.27 -8.27 -1.40
CA TRP A 67 -8.60 -8.17 -1.98
C TRP A 67 -8.52 -8.59 -3.44
N GLN A 68 -9.37 -9.52 -3.85
CA GLN A 68 -9.49 -9.93 -5.24
C GLN A 68 -10.96 -9.94 -5.65
N PRO A 69 -11.32 -9.43 -6.84
CA PRO A 69 -12.67 -9.60 -7.34
C PRO A 69 -12.91 -11.10 -7.53
N ASN A 70 -14.10 -11.57 -7.18
CA ASN A 70 -14.46 -12.96 -7.46
C ASN A 70 -14.53 -13.14 -8.98
N ARG A 71 -13.65 -14.01 -9.50
CA ARG A 71 -13.56 -14.35 -10.94
C ARG A 71 -14.06 -15.76 -11.21
N SER A 72 -14.69 -16.42 -10.24
CA SER A 72 -15.21 -17.76 -10.39
C SER A 72 -16.38 -17.76 -11.39
N LEU A 73 -16.32 -18.64 -12.39
CA LEU A 73 -17.39 -18.84 -13.37
C LEU A 73 -18.64 -19.53 -12.76
N TRP A 74 -18.54 -20.01 -11.52
CA TRP A 74 -19.53 -20.90 -10.89
C TRP A 74 -20.35 -20.25 -9.77
N THR A 75 -19.97 -19.05 -9.34
CA THR A 75 -20.76 -18.24 -8.43
C THR A 75 -21.66 -17.35 -9.27
N GLY A 76 -22.99 -17.51 -9.17
CA GLY A 76 -23.95 -16.51 -9.68
C GLY A 76 -23.87 -15.22 -8.86
N ASP A 77 -25.02 -14.58 -8.60
CA ASP A 77 -25.17 -13.28 -7.86
C ASP A 77 -24.49 -13.15 -6.47
N GLU A 78 -23.70 -14.14 -6.00
CA GLU A 78 -22.74 -14.00 -4.90
C GLU A 78 -21.39 -13.42 -5.40
N ASP A 79 -21.45 -12.26 -6.06
CA ASP A 79 -20.32 -11.48 -6.61
C ASP A 79 -19.45 -10.79 -5.53
N GLN A 80 -19.33 -11.41 -4.35
CA GLN A 80 -18.56 -10.81 -3.26
C GLN A 80 -17.06 -11.07 -3.46
N PRO A 81 -16.22 -10.04 -3.30
CA PRO A 81 -14.77 -10.21 -3.44
C PRO A 81 -14.20 -11.10 -2.35
N ILE A 82 -13.04 -11.64 -2.67
CA ILE A 82 -12.29 -12.55 -1.82
C ILE A 82 -11.29 -11.69 -1.04
N GLU A 83 -11.49 -11.67 0.27
CA GLU A 83 -10.75 -10.84 1.21
C GLU A 83 -10.14 -11.70 2.31
N ALA A 84 -8.89 -11.46 2.66
CA ALA A 84 -8.35 -11.98 3.92
C ALA A 84 -7.21 -11.10 4.43
N LEU A 85 -7.05 -11.10 5.75
CA LEU A 85 -5.94 -10.48 6.47
C LEU A 85 -5.11 -11.58 7.13
N PHE A 86 -3.83 -11.60 6.83
CA PHE A 86 -2.86 -12.49 7.46
C PHE A 86 -1.87 -11.69 8.29
N VAL A 87 -1.47 -12.25 9.43
CA VAL A 87 -0.33 -11.77 10.19
C VAL A 87 0.64 -12.92 10.38
N TRP A 88 1.92 -12.68 10.10
CA TRP A 88 2.97 -13.66 10.33
C TRP A 88 3.94 -13.17 11.39
N ASP A 89 4.39 -14.07 12.25
CA ASP A 89 5.56 -13.85 13.10
C ASP A 89 6.82 -14.07 12.25
N ILE A 90 7.59 -12.99 12.10
CA ILE A 90 8.82 -12.92 11.32
C ILE A 90 10.06 -12.71 12.19
N SER A 91 9.90 -12.81 13.52
CA SER A 91 11.00 -12.73 14.49
C SER A 91 12.05 -13.82 14.28
N SER A 92 11.62 -14.98 13.79
CA SER A 92 12.46 -16.14 13.48
C SER A 92 12.62 -16.31 11.96
N SER A 93 13.84 -16.58 11.50
CA SER A 93 14.07 -16.95 10.09
C SER A 93 13.65 -18.40 9.82
N SER A 94 13.19 -18.67 8.60
CA SER A 94 12.85 -20.01 8.12
C SER A 94 13.41 -20.23 6.72
N ASP A 95 14.32 -21.20 6.58
CA ASP A 95 14.88 -21.56 5.28
C ASP A 95 13.89 -22.35 4.40
N TYR A 96 12.77 -22.81 4.97
CA TYR A 96 11.74 -23.50 4.19
C TYR A 96 11.04 -22.56 3.21
N ARG A 97 10.89 -23.04 1.98
CA ARG A 97 10.29 -22.33 0.85
C ARG A 97 9.09 -23.11 0.33
N PRO A 98 7.86 -22.69 0.64
CA PRO A 98 6.66 -23.28 0.07
C PRO A 98 6.61 -23.26 -1.47
N SER A 99 7.37 -22.37 -2.12
CA SER A 99 7.54 -22.36 -3.58
C SER A 99 8.30 -23.58 -4.12
N ASP A 100 9.25 -24.12 -3.36
CA ASP A 100 10.07 -25.28 -3.74
C ASP A 100 9.44 -26.63 -3.34
N ASP A 101 8.44 -26.62 -2.44
CA ASP A 101 7.66 -27.81 -2.04
C ASP A 101 6.21 -27.72 -2.52
N PRO A 102 5.93 -28.09 -3.78
CA PRO A 102 4.58 -27.99 -4.29
C PRO A 102 3.59 -28.98 -3.64
N THR A 103 4.10 -30.00 -2.94
CA THR A 103 3.33 -31.07 -2.30
C THR A 103 3.04 -30.79 -0.83
N ASN A 104 3.67 -29.77 -0.24
CA ASN A 104 3.55 -29.40 1.16
C ASN A 104 3.91 -30.53 2.15
N ILE A 105 4.75 -31.47 1.73
CA ILE A 105 5.17 -32.62 2.54
C ILE A 105 6.14 -32.18 3.64
N HIS A 106 6.97 -31.18 3.35
CA HIS A 106 8.02 -30.70 4.23
C HIS A 106 7.53 -29.62 5.20
N ALA A 107 6.41 -28.94 4.91
CA ALA A 107 5.80 -27.96 5.81
C ALA A 107 5.51 -28.49 7.21
N ARG A 108 5.12 -29.77 7.35
CA ARG A 108 4.83 -30.37 8.66
C ARG A 108 6.07 -30.63 9.52
N ARG A 109 7.26 -30.66 8.90
CA ARG A 109 8.54 -30.92 9.60
C ARG A 109 9.18 -29.63 10.09
N THR A 110 8.95 -28.55 9.38
CA THR A 110 9.26 -27.20 9.85
C THR A 110 8.17 -26.80 10.84
N ASN A 111 8.54 -26.50 12.08
CA ASN A 111 7.62 -25.81 12.98
C ASN A 111 7.27 -24.47 12.31
N GLU A 112 6.19 -24.41 11.52
CA GLU A 112 5.61 -23.19 10.94
C GLU A 112 5.06 -22.31 12.08
N LYS A 113 5.93 -21.90 13.01
CA LYS A 113 5.67 -20.97 14.10
C LYS A 113 5.34 -19.56 13.61
N GLY A 114 5.23 -19.37 12.29
CA GLY A 114 5.11 -18.08 11.65
C GLY A 114 3.69 -17.65 11.36
N HIS A 115 2.65 -18.50 11.42
CA HIS A 115 1.28 -18.06 11.10
C HIS A 115 0.49 -17.69 12.35
N LEU A 116 0.39 -16.39 12.63
CA LEU A 116 -0.58 -15.86 13.59
C LEU A 116 -1.86 -15.60 12.78
N SER A 117 -2.77 -16.57 12.74
CA SER A 117 -3.99 -16.47 11.93
C SER A 117 -4.67 -15.10 12.14
N GLY A 118 -4.73 -14.29 11.09
CA GLY A 118 -5.46 -13.03 11.12
C GLY A 118 -6.97 -13.27 11.11
N PRO A 119 -7.78 -12.21 11.28
CA PRO A 119 -9.24 -12.34 11.32
C PRO A 119 -9.78 -12.97 10.04
N SER A 120 -10.64 -13.97 10.21
CA SER A 120 -11.44 -14.58 9.16
C SER A 120 -12.38 -13.56 8.50
N MET A 121 -12.93 -13.89 7.33
CA MET A 121 -13.91 -13.01 6.65
C MET A 121 -15.08 -12.58 7.56
N ARG A 122 -15.56 -13.47 8.43
CA ARG A 122 -16.62 -13.15 9.40
C ARG A 122 -16.15 -12.19 10.48
N GLU A 123 -14.90 -12.28 10.90
CA GLU A 123 -14.32 -11.35 11.87
C GLU A 123 -14.05 -9.98 11.22
N LEU A 124 -13.61 -9.93 9.97
CA LEU A 124 -13.51 -8.68 9.20
C LEU A 124 -14.89 -7.97 9.10
N GLU A 125 -15.95 -8.73 8.87
CA GLU A 125 -17.33 -8.24 8.87
C GLU A 125 -17.73 -7.71 10.26
N TRP A 126 -17.47 -8.49 11.32
CA TRP A 126 -17.80 -8.09 12.70
C TRP A 126 -17.04 -6.84 13.15
N LEU A 127 -15.78 -6.70 12.74
CA LEU A 127 -14.96 -5.50 12.94
C LEU A 127 -15.44 -4.31 12.09
N GLY A 128 -16.27 -4.55 11.08
CA GLY A 128 -16.78 -3.53 10.17
C GLY A 128 -15.71 -2.93 9.24
N ILE A 129 -14.68 -3.72 8.93
CA ILE A 129 -13.51 -3.34 8.10
C ILE A 129 -13.45 -4.08 6.76
N ARG A 130 -14.49 -4.85 6.44
CA ARG A 130 -14.60 -5.54 5.16
C ARG A 130 -14.83 -4.52 4.03
N GLN A 131 -14.11 -4.67 2.93
CA GLN A 131 -14.09 -3.68 1.84
C GLN A 131 -15.21 -3.92 0.82
N HIS A 132 -15.64 -5.17 0.62
CA HIS A 132 -16.64 -5.52 -0.41
C HIS A 132 -16.27 -4.87 -1.77
N ALA A 133 -17.25 -4.42 -2.56
CA ALA A 133 -17.01 -3.83 -3.87
C ALA A 133 -16.36 -2.43 -3.85
N SER A 134 -16.20 -1.80 -2.67
CA SER A 134 -15.72 -0.42 -2.55
C SER A 134 -14.52 -0.35 -1.61
N ILE A 135 -13.32 -0.46 -2.19
CA ILE A 135 -12.06 -0.38 -1.43
C ILE A 135 -11.88 1.06 -0.94
N SER A 136 -11.89 1.20 0.38
CA SER A 136 -11.65 2.45 1.10
C SER A 136 -10.42 2.39 1.99
N LEU A 137 -9.83 1.20 2.17
CA LEU A 137 -8.59 0.99 2.88
C LEU A 137 -7.46 1.79 2.24
N THR A 138 -6.80 2.60 3.05
CA THR A 138 -5.64 3.39 2.63
C THR A 138 -4.36 2.83 3.25
N ARG A 139 -4.41 2.47 4.53
CA ARG A 139 -3.24 2.11 5.31
C ARG A 139 -3.54 1.04 6.36
N ILE A 140 -2.57 0.15 6.53
CA ILE A 140 -2.49 -0.78 7.65
C ILE A 140 -1.21 -0.46 8.41
N GLU A 141 -1.29 -0.37 9.74
CA GLU A 141 -0.11 -0.26 10.60
C GLU A 141 -0.15 -1.35 11.66
N ILE A 142 1.03 -1.83 12.04
CA ILE A 142 1.16 -2.91 13.00
C ILE A 142 2.02 -2.48 14.19
N ASP A 143 1.41 -2.48 15.37
CA ASP A 143 2.09 -2.34 16.64
C ASP A 143 2.35 -3.73 17.22
N SER A 144 3.59 -4.17 17.09
CA SER A 144 4.03 -5.49 17.55
C SER A 144 4.26 -5.58 19.06
N ALA A 145 4.36 -4.46 19.78
CA ALA A 145 4.52 -4.48 21.23
C ALA A 145 3.16 -4.72 21.92
N ASN A 146 2.10 -4.14 21.38
CA ASN A 146 0.75 -4.24 21.93
C ASN A 146 -0.14 -5.27 21.19
N GLU A 147 0.39 -5.88 20.13
CA GLU A 147 -0.33 -6.83 19.25
C GLU A 147 -1.57 -6.20 18.60
N VAL A 148 -1.47 -4.91 18.24
CA VAL A 148 -2.56 -4.13 17.66
C VAL A 148 -2.29 -3.89 16.19
N LEU A 149 -3.34 -4.02 15.38
CA LEU A 149 -3.36 -3.60 14.00
C LEU A 149 -4.29 -2.40 13.86
N MET A 150 -3.76 -1.34 13.25
CA MET A 150 -4.49 -0.12 12.91
C MET A 150 -4.93 -0.21 11.45
N TRP A 151 -6.22 -0.10 11.23
CA TRP A 151 -6.86 -0.13 9.92
C TRP A 151 -7.40 1.24 9.60
N ARG A 152 -6.85 1.92 8.58
CA ARG A 152 -7.30 3.26 8.20
C ARG A 152 -8.02 3.22 6.85
N GLU A 153 -9.21 3.78 6.84
CA GLU A 153 -10.04 3.93 5.66
C GLU A 153 -10.24 5.41 5.36
N ASN A 154 -10.42 5.74 4.09
CA ASN A 154 -10.85 7.06 3.67
C ASN A 154 -12.04 6.91 2.72
N ARG A 155 -13.19 7.47 3.09
CA ARG A 155 -14.44 7.31 2.34
C ARG A 155 -14.94 8.65 1.85
N PHE A 156 -15.54 8.66 0.67
CA PHE A 156 -16.17 9.86 0.16
C PHE A 156 -17.40 10.21 1.02
N ALA A 157 -17.33 11.30 1.79
CA ALA A 157 -18.44 11.94 2.46
C ALA A 157 -19.18 12.81 1.44
N ASN A 158 -20.46 12.54 1.22
CA ASN A 158 -21.31 13.19 0.20
C ASN A 158 -21.67 14.65 0.54
N GLN A 159 -20.66 15.49 0.80
CA GLN A 159 -20.77 16.90 1.11
C GLN A 159 -20.23 17.69 -0.08
N TYR A 160 -21.07 17.98 -1.07
CA TYR A 160 -20.64 18.79 -2.20
C TYR A 160 -20.17 20.16 -1.73
N GLY A 161 -18.90 20.46 -1.98
CA GLY A 161 -18.44 21.84 -1.94
C GLY A 161 -19.18 22.66 -2.98
N TYR A 162 -19.85 23.72 -2.53
CA TYR A 162 -20.64 24.56 -3.45
C TYR A 162 -19.74 25.43 -4.34
N PHE A 163 -18.50 25.72 -3.91
CA PHE A 163 -17.56 26.59 -4.62
C PHE A 163 -16.25 25.92 -5.05
N ASP A 164 -15.76 24.94 -4.30
CA ASP A 164 -14.53 24.23 -4.64
C ASP A 164 -14.83 22.74 -4.90
N PRO A 165 -14.68 22.25 -6.14
CA PRO A 165 -14.82 20.82 -6.43
C PRO A 165 -13.81 19.93 -5.71
N ALA A 166 -12.70 20.51 -5.22
CA ALA A 166 -11.72 19.82 -4.38
C ALA A 166 -12.02 19.93 -2.87
N GLU A 167 -13.13 20.59 -2.49
CA GLU A 167 -13.56 20.66 -1.09
C GLU A 167 -13.70 19.26 -0.51
N ARG A 168 -13.24 19.09 0.74
CA ARG A 168 -12.95 17.80 1.35
C ARG A 168 -14.22 16.98 1.61
N CYS A 169 -14.62 16.27 0.58
CA CYS A 169 -15.67 15.26 0.61
C CYS A 169 -15.11 13.92 1.13
N TRP A 170 -14.12 13.89 2.02
CA TRP A 170 -13.47 12.65 2.45
C TRP A 170 -13.43 12.56 3.97
N GLU A 171 -13.90 11.45 4.51
CA GLU A 171 -13.93 11.17 5.93
C GLU A 171 -13.04 9.96 6.22
N SER A 172 -11.99 10.21 6.99
CA SER A 172 -11.10 9.16 7.49
C SER A 172 -11.77 8.40 8.62
N THR A 173 -11.50 7.10 8.69
CA THR A 173 -11.89 6.27 9.83
C THR A 173 -10.76 5.32 10.17
N SER A 174 -10.34 5.34 11.43
CA SER A 174 -9.33 4.43 11.97
C SER A 174 -9.99 3.42 12.90
N THR A 175 -9.76 2.14 12.64
CA THR A 175 -10.20 1.02 13.47
C THR A 175 -8.97 0.27 14.00
N SER A 176 -8.83 0.21 15.32
CA SER A 176 -7.75 -0.49 16.02
C SER A 176 -8.29 -1.77 16.64
N PHE A 177 -7.61 -2.89 16.43
CA PHE A 177 -7.99 -4.16 17.03
C PHE A 177 -6.77 -5.06 17.25
N LYS A 178 -6.90 -6.02 18.17
CA LYS A 178 -5.85 -7.02 18.38
C LYS A 178 -5.82 -8.04 17.25
N PHE A 179 -4.63 -8.35 16.76
CA PHE A 179 -4.45 -9.43 15.78
C PHE A 179 -4.10 -10.78 16.43
N VAL A 180 -3.89 -10.81 17.75
CA VAL A 180 -3.76 -12.04 18.55
C VAL A 180 -4.75 -12.01 19.70
N GLY A 181 -5.59 -13.06 19.78
CA GLY A 181 -6.59 -13.20 20.84
C GLY A 181 -7.76 -12.22 20.74
N ALA A 182 -8.59 -12.20 21.78
CA ALA A 182 -9.71 -11.27 21.88
C ALA A 182 -9.26 -9.95 22.53
N GLY A 183 -9.81 -8.82 22.07
CA GLY A 183 -9.49 -7.50 22.59
C GLY A 183 -10.57 -6.48 22.29
N ALA A 184 -10.47 -5.31 22.92
CA ALA A 184 -11.33 -4.18 22.61
C ALA A 184 -11.04 -3.68 21.19
N VAL A 185 -12.09 -3.21 20.53
CA VAL A 185 -12.01 -2.55 19.24
C VAL A 185 -12.22 -1.06 19.48
N LEU A 186 -11.32 -0.23 18.97
CA LEU A 186 -11.44 1.22 19.02
C LEU A 186 -11.67 1.75 17.62
N ARG A 187 -12.74 2.53 17.43
CA ARG A 187 -13.05 3.18 16.15
C ARG A 187 -13.07 4.69 16.35
N ARG A 188 -12.37 5.42 15.48
CA ARG A 188 -12.33 6.88 15.44
C ARG A 188 -12.65 7.34 14.02
N THR A 189 -13.42 8.40 13.89
CA THR A 189 -13.86 8.97 12.61
C THR A 189 -13.41 10.42 12.54
N ALA A 190 -13.05 10.89 11.34
CA ALA A 190 -12.44 12.19 11.07
C ALA A 190 -11.21 12.43 11.97
N ASP A 191 -10.36 11.42 12.12
CA ASP A 191 -9.20 11.48 13.00
C ASP A 191 -8.00 12.19 12.34
N VAL A 192 -7.87 12.05 11.02
CA VAL A 192 -6.78 12.64 10.22
C VAL A 192 -7.30 13.09 8.86
N GLU A 193 -6.73 14.17 8.32
CA GLU A 193 -7.01 14.59 6.94
C GLU A 193 -6.17 13.77 5.96
N LEU A 194 -6.81 12.81 5.29
CA LEU A 194 -6.17 11.91 4.35
C LEU A 194 -6.51 12.29 2.90
N VAL A 195 -5.52 12.10 2.02
CA VAL A 195 -5.70 12.18 0.57
C VAL A 195 -6.68 11.12 0.06
N SER A 196 -7.30 11.38 -1.09
CA SER A 196 -8.06 10.36 -1.82
C SER A 196 -7.10 9.32 -2.38
N TYR A 197 -6.75 8.33 -1.57
CA TYR A 197 -5.78 7.31 -1.95
C TYR A 197 -6.33 6.47 -3.11
N ARG A 198 -5.55 6.36 -4.19
CA ARG A 198 -5.91 5.60 -5.41
C ARG A 198 -4.96 4.45 -5.74
N GLY A 199 -4.02 4.16 -4.84
CA GLY A 199 -3.06 3.08 -5.06
C GLY A 199 -3.63 1.70 -4.75
N HIS A 200 -2.97 0.69 -5.28
CA HIS A 200 -3.36 -0.72 -5.11
C HIS A 200 -2.58 -1.45 -4.01
N CYS A 201 -1.83 -0.72 -3.18
CA CYS A 201 -1.11 -1.31 -2.05
C CYS A 201 -1.09 -0.46 -0.78
N SER A 202 -0.51 -0.95 0.32
CA SER A 202 -0.29 -0.09 1.49
C SER A 202 0.85 0.84 1.19
N MET A 203 0.54 2.11 1.03
CA MET A 203 1.56 3.09 0.82
C MET A 203 1.30 4.26 1.74
N ASP A 204 2.34 4.63 2.47
CA ASP A 204 2.34 5.75 3.41
C ASP A 204 2.07 7.03 2.61
N SER A 205 0.80 7.42 2.49
CA SER A 205 0.48 8.81 2.18
C SER A 205 0.68 9.56 3.48
N THR A 206 1.72 10.38 3.54
CA THR A 206 1.87 11.36 4.60
C THR A 206 0.57 12.14 4.73
N GLU A 207 0.23 12.56 5.94
CA GLU A 207 -0.87 13.50 6.15
C GLU A 207 -0.65 14.72 5.27
N VAL A 208 -1.73 15.28 4.71
CA VAL A 208 -1.60 16.45 3.84
C VAL A 208 -1.04 17.60 4.66
N THR A 209 0.13 18.12 4.26
CA THR A 209 0.78 19.21 5.00
C THR A 209 0.52 20.56 4.34
N GLY A 210 -0.18 21.46 5.05
CA GLY A 210 -0.43 22.84 4.62
C GLY A 210 -1.80 23.06 3.97
N GLU A 211 -2.00 24.26 3.42
CA GLU A 211 -3.24 24.62 2.74
C GLU A 211 -3.35 23.91 1.39
N ILE A 212 -4.47 23.23 1.16
CA ILE A 212 -4.78 22.61 -0.13
C ILE A 212 -5.20 23.71 -1.09
N GLU A 213 -4.58 23.72 -2.26
CA GLU A 213 -4.97 24.61 -3.35
C GLU A 213 -6.33 24.18 -3.91
N GLY A 214 -7.29 25.11 -3.94
CA GLY A 214 -8.61 24.83 -4.51
C GLY A 214 -8.51 24.38 -5.96
N TRP A 215 -9.47 23.60 -6.42
CA TRP A 215 -9.48 22.94 -7.76
C TRP A 215 -8.44 21.84 -7.95
N PHE A 216 -7.63 21.50 -6.95
CA PHE A 216 -6.68 20.40 -7.02
C PHE A 216 -6.91 19.40 -5.88
N LEU A 217 -7.23 18.16 -6.25
CA LEU A 217 -7.38 17.06 -5.31
C LEU A 217 -6.02 16.41 -5.04
N PRO A 218 -5.49 16.45 -3.81
CA PRO A 218 -4.25 15.76 -3.49
C PRO A 218 -4.45 14.24 -3.51
N VAL A 219 -3.55 13.54 -4.20
CA VAL A 219 -3.55 12.08 -4.35
C VAL A 219 -2.47 11.44 -3.49
N CYS A 220 -1.26 12.01 -3.46
CA CYS A 220 -0.13 11.50 -2.68
C CYS A 220 0.90 12.63 -2.46
N GLU A 221 1.48 12.71 -1.27
CA GLU A 221 2.62 13.58 -0.97
C GLU A 221 3.75 12.78 -0.33
N VAL A 222 4.98 13.05 -0.76
CA VAL A 222 6.20 12.48 -0.19
C VAL A 222 7.21 13.60 0.04
N GLY A 223 7.79 13.64 1.24
CA GLY A 223 8.83 14.59 1.61
C GLY A 223 10.11 13.88 2.02
N ASP A 224 11.24 14.51 1.74
CA ASP A 224 12.50 14.22 2.40
C ASP A 224 12.87 15.36 3.34
N ASP A 225 12.79 15.08 4.64
CA ASP A 225 13.09 16.05 5.70
C ASP A 225 14.56 16.50 5.69
N GLN A 226 15.48 15.70 5.14
CA GLN A 226 16.91 16.08 5.13
C GLN A 226 17.21 17.11 4.05
N SER A 227 16.72 16.88 2.84
CA SER A 227 16.90 17.81 1.71
C SER A 227 15.85 18.92 1.65
N GLN A 228 14.79 18.82 2.47
CA GLN A 228 13.68 19.77 2.48
C GLN A 228 12.91 19.80 1.14
N VAL A 229 12.93 18.69 0.40
CA VAL A 229 12.22 18.51 -0.87
C VAL A 229 10.89 17.80 -0.62
N LYS A 230 9.81 18.30 -1.22
CA LYS A 230 8.49 17.68 -1.23
C LYS A 230 8.02 17.44 -2.66
N PHE A 231 7.52 16.26 -2.93
CA PHE A 231 6.78 15.94 -4.15
C PHE A 231 5.30 15.76 -3.83
N GLY A 232 4.45 16.28 -4.70
CA GLY A 232 3.01 16.10 -4.66
C GLY A 232 2.50 15.51 -5.97
N LEU A 233 1.61 14.54 -5.86
CA LEU A 233 0.77 14.05 -6.94
C LEU A 233 -0.64 14.57 -6.69
N ILE A 234 -1.16 15.34 -7.63
CA ILE A 234 -2.49 15.97 -7.55
C ILE A 234 -3.30 15.66 -8.80
N GLU A 235 -4.62 15.74 -8.70
CA GLU A 235 -5.53 15.70 -9.83
C GLU A 235 -6.23 17.05 -9.96
N THR A 236 -6.31 17.56 -11.18
CA THR A 236 -7.13 18.75 -11.46
C THR A 236 -8.61 18.41 -11.33
N CYS A 237 -9.42 19.29 -10.74
CA CYS A 237 -10.85 19.12 -10.59
C CYS A 237 -11.63 20.19 -11.37
N PHE A 238 -11.37 20.29 -12.67
CA PHE A 238 -12.05 21.26 -13.53
C PHE A 238 -13.37 20.68 -14.05
N THR A 239 -14.48 21.34 -13.77
CA THR A 239 -15.80 20.98 -14.29
C THR A 239 -16.07 21.74 -15.59
N GLY A 240 -15.89 21.09 -16.74
CA GLY A 240 -16.18 21.71 -18.03
C GLY A 240 -16.36 20.68 -19.16
N LEU A 241 -17.13 21.04 -20.19
CA LEU A 241 -17.44 20.17 -21.34
C LEU A 241 -16.22 19.82 -22.21
N VAL A 242 -15.10 20.53 -22.04
CA VAL A 242 -13.91 20.47 -22.92
C VAL A 242 -12.61 20.25 -22.14
N VAL A 243 -12.65 20.23 -20.81
CA VAL A 243 -11.46 20.09 -19.97
C VAL A 243 -11.55 18.76 -19.23
N GLU A 244 -10.62 17.86 -19.53
CA GLU A 244 -10.49 16.59 -18.82
C GLU A 244 -9.62 16.78 -17.57
N ASN A 245 -10.03 16.13 -16.49
CA ASN A 245 -9.21 16.04 -15.29
C ASN A 245 -7.94 15.24 -15.59
N ARG A 246 -6.79 15.74 -15.15
CA ARG A 246 -5.51 15.08 -15.33
C ARG A 246 -4.70 15.08 -14.04
N LEU A 247 -3.84 14.07 -13.92
CA LEU A 247 -2.83 14.01 -12.88
C LEU A 247 -1.69 14.97 -13.20
N LEU A 248 -1.14 15.58 -12.17
CA LEU A 248 0.06 16.42 -12.20
C LEU A 248 1.00 15.96 -11.09
N ALA A 249 2.29 15.85 -11.39
CA ALA A 249 3.33 15.73 -10.38
C ALA A 249 4.01 17.08 -10.22
N ARG A 250 4.21 17.50 -8.98
CA ARG A 250 4.80 18.79 -8.62
C ARG A 250 5.87 18.61 -7.55
N LEU A 251 6.82 19.52 -7.52
CA LEU A 251 7.95 19.55 -6.58
C LEU A 251 7.97 20.90 -5.88
N ARG A 252 8.32 20.92 -4.60
CA ARG A 252 8.50 22.11 -3.78
C ARG A 252 9.74 21.97 -2.90
N LEU A 253 10.47 23.07 -2.70
CA LEU A 253 11.48 23.24 -1.65
C LEU A 253 10.80 23.91 -0.44
N GLU A 254 11.09 23.52 0.80
CA GLU A 254 10.39 24.00 2.01
C GLU A 254 10.26 25.53 2.20
N GLU A 255 9.35 25.86 3.14
CA GLU A 255 8.73 27.11 3.62
C GLU A 255 8.46 28.28 2.64
N ASP A 256 9.30 28.56 1.64
CA ASP A 256 9.13 29.70 0.72
C ASP A 256 9.11 29.32 -0.77
N GLY A 257 9.14 28.02 -1.11
CA GLY A 257 9.13 27.55 -2.50
C GLY A 257 7.73 27.50 -3.12
N GLU A 258 7.57 28.06 -4.32
CA GLU A 258 6.40 27.79 -5.16
C GLU A 258 6.43 26.35 -5.68
N TRP A 259 5.26 25.75 -5.87
CA TRP A 259 5.14 24.45 -6.52
C TRP A 259 5.56 24.53 -7.99
N MET A 260 6.52 23.71 -8.37
CA MET A 260 6.95 23.56 -9.77
C MET A 260 6.35 22.28 -10.35
N ASN A 261 5.65 22.40 -11.47
CA ASN A 261 5.10 21.24 -12.18
C ASN A 261 6.22 20.48 -12.92
N LEU A 262 6.25 19.17 -12.73
CA LEU A 262 7.07 18.27 -13.53
C LEU A 262 6.44 18.11 -14.92
N GLN A 263 7.25 17.69 -15.89
CA GLN A 263 6.79 17.48 -17.26
C GLN A 263 5.75 16.35 -17.34
N ASP A 264 4.72 16.52 -18.19
CA ASP A 264 3.62 15.56 -18.37
C ASP A 264 4.12 14.13 -18.68
N ASP A 265 5.25 13.99 -19.38
CA ASP A 265 5.82 12.68 -19.71
C ASP A 265 6.37 11.95 -18.47
N ILE A 266 6.92 12.69 -17.50
CA ILE A 266 7.32 12.11 -16.20
C ILE A 266 6.07 11.66 -15.46
N VAL A 267 5.01 12.48 -15.43
CA VAL A 267 3.76 12.17 -14.73
C VAL A 267 3.12 10.88 -15.25
N LYS A 268 3.11 10.66 -16.57
CA LYS A 268 2.60 9.42 -17.17
C LYS A 268 3.41 8.18 -16.78
N GLU A 269 4.69 8.33 -16.50
CA GLU A 269 5.54 7.20 -16.11
C GLU A 269 5.51 6.92 -14.61
N VAL A 270 5.36 7.94 -13.75
CA VAL A 270 5.41 7.74 -12.29
C VAL A 270 4.04 7.79 -11.60
N GLY A 271 3.07 8.53 -12.14
CA GLY A 271 1.84 8.90 -11.45
C GLY A 271 0.62 8.00 -11.71
N CYS A 272 0.67 7.10 -12.69
CA CYS A 272 -0.52 6.34 -13.14
C CYS A 272 -1.22 5.53 -12.06
N MET A 273 -0.50 5.14 -11.01
CA MET A 273 -1.04 4.28 -9.94
C MET A 273 -1.35 5.05 -8.66
N GLY A 274 -1.39 6.39 -8.71
CA GLY A 274 -1.79 7.20 -7.57
C GLY A 274 -0.79 7.19 -6.40
N ARG A 275 0.44 6.74 -6.60
CA ARG A 275 1.55 6.96 -5.66
C ARG A 275 2.84 7.36 -6.36
N ILE A 276 3.53 8.25 -5.67
CA ILE A 276 4.96 8.48 -5.79
C ILE A 276 5.69 8.24 -4.47
N ALA A 277 6.98 7.90 -4.54
CA ALA A 277 7.91 7.87 -3.42
C ALA A 277 9.24 8.45 -3.89
N GLY A 278 10.10 8.96 -3.00
CA GLY A 278 11.34 9.57 -3.48
C GLY A 278 12.05 10.43 -2.46
N ASP A 279 13.16 10.99 -2.91
CA ASP A 279 13.99 11.99 -2.22
C ASP A 279 14.47 13.03 -3.26
N GLU A 280 15.37 13.94 -2.88
CA GLU A 280 15.92 14.97 -3.76
C GLU A 280 16.64 14.43 -5.00
N ARG A 281 17.01 13.14 -5.01
CA ARG A 281 17.76 12.49 -6.09
C ARG A 281 16.88 11.67 -7.00
N TRP A 282 15.79 11.11 -6.48
CA TRP A 282 14.95 10.16 -7.22
C TRP A 282 13.46 10.35 -6.95
N LEU A 283 12.67 10.19 -8.01
CA LEU A 283 11.22 10.02 -7.93
C LEU A 283 10.85 8.63 -8.46
N ILE A 284 10.13 7.87 -7.65
CA ILE A 284 9.75 6.49 -7.88
C ILE A 284 8.24 6.43 -7.99
N GLY A 285 7.74 5.71 -9.00
CA GLY A 285 6.32 5.50 -9.20
C GLY A 285 6.04 4.28 -10.05
N GLN A 286 4.82 4.16 -10.55
CA GLN A 286 4.43 3.05 -11.41
C GLN A 286 3.60 3.55 -12.59
N ASN A 287 3.96 3.09 -13.80
CA ASN A 287 3.27 3.46 -15.03
C ASN A 287 2.02 2.58 -15.28
N ASN A 288 1.28 2.87 -16.35
CA ASN A 288 0.07 2.14 -16.74
C ASN A 288 0.31 0.66 -17.14
N LYS A 289 1.58 0.23 -17.29
CA LYS A 289 1.97 -1.16 -17.55
C LYS A 289 2.36 -1.92 -16.29
N LEU A 290 2.12 -1.36 -15.11
CA LEU A 290 2.53 -1.90 -13.81
C LEU A 290 4.06 -2.02 -13.67
N GLN A 291 4.83 -1.19 -14.37
CA GLN A 291 6.28 -1.18 -14.28
C GLN A 291 6.73 -0.15 -13.25
N LEU A 292 7.62 -0.56 -12.35
CA LEU A 292 8.28 0.37 -11.42
C LEU A 292 9.19 1.30 -12.23
N VAL A 293 8.97 2.61 -12.11
CA VAL A 293 9.78 3.64 -12.77
C VAL A 293 10.57 4.38 -11.70
N VAL A 294 11.87 4.58 -11.96
CA VAL A 294 12.76 5.38 -11.14
C VAL A 294 13.30 6.52 -12.00
N ALA A 295 12.77 7.73 -11.81
CA ALA A 295 13.27 8.94 -12.42
C ALA A 295 14.38 9.53 -11.53
N ARG A 296 15.52 9.86 -12.14
CA ARG A 296 16.66 10.47 -11.44
C ARG A 296 16.77 11.94 -11.82
N PHE A 297 16.93 12.80 -10.83
CA PHE A 297 17.26 14.20 -11.07
C PHE A 297 18.78 14.38 -11.18
N GLN A 298 19.22 15.22 -12.11
CA GLN A 298 20.63 15.58 -12.34
C GLN A 298 20.88 17.04 -11.97
#